data_AF-A0A256YKW3-F1
#
_entry.id   AF-A0A256YKW3-F1
#
_cell.length_a   1.000
_cell.length_b   1.000
_cell.length_c   1.000
_cell.angle_alpha   90.00
_cell.angle_beta   90.00
_cell.angle_gamma   90.00
#
_symmetry.space_group_name_H-M   'P 1'
#
loop_
_entity.id
_entity.type
_entity.pdbx_description
1 polymer ?
#
loop_
_entity_poly.entity_id
_entity_poly.type
_entity_poly.pdbx_seq_one_letter_code
_entity_poly.pdbx_strand_id
1 'polypeptide(L)'
;MSDEKTLQCPCGKEYGSPEEYKIVFIKKDQCEIDILCANPACHLKELGYIKFKVDRGNNKVFVETAAFYPPYVTWNATRLGREDALKLLESHLRYIIEKRIDWKKIAEDSPSICETKLEVRETEEST
;
A
#
# COMPACT_ATOMS: atom_id res chain seq x y z
N MET A 1 20.37 5.59 -26.05
CA MET A 1 19.54 6.31 -25.08
C MET A 1 19.26 5.29 -23.99
N SER A 2 19.76 5.49 -22.78
CA SER A 2 19.44 4.59 -21.68
C SER A 2 18.01 4.92 -21.27
N ASP A 3 17.04 4.15 -21.75
CA ASP A 3 15.65 4.27 -21.31
C ASP A 3 15.61 4.01 -19.79
N GLU A 4 15.58 5.07 -19.00
CA GLU A 4 15.36 4.96 -17.56
C GLU A 4 13.98 4.32 -17.36
N LYS A 5 13.99 3.08 -16.86
CA LYS A 5 12.76 2.30 -16.66
C LYS A 5 11.97 2.93 -15.52
N THR A 6 10.85 3.58 -15.86
CA THR A 6 9.94 4.19 -14.90
C THR A 6 8.62 3.41 -14.80
N LEU A 7 8.03 3.39 -13.61
CA LEU A 7 6.65 2.92 -13.46
C LEU A 7 5.69 3.96 -14.00
N GLN A 8 4.56 3.51 -14.52
CA GLN A 8 3.51 4.38 -15.05
C GLN A 8 2.15 3.90 -14.60
N CYS A 9 1.27 4.84 -14.26
CA CYS A 9 -0.15 4.58 -14.08
C CYS A 9 -0.83 4.43 -15.44
N PRO A 10 -1.85 3.57 -15.60
CA PRO A 10 -2.65 3.51 -16.82
C PRO A 10 -3.22 4.86 -17.31
N CYS A 11 -3.32 5.88 -16.44
CA CYS A 11 -3.68 7.24 -16.85
C CYS A 11 -2.54 8.03 -17.53
N GLY A 12 -1.35 7.45 -17.68
CA GLY A 12 -0.16 8.05 -18.30
C GLY A 12 0.81 8.70 -17.32
N LYS A 13 0.46 8.90 -16.04
CA LYS A 13 1.37 9.49 -15.04
C LYS A 13 2.54 8.54 -14.76
N GLU A 14 3.76 9.02 -15.02
CA GLU A 14 5.01 8.32 -14.72
C GLU A 14 5.52 8.63 -13.31
N TYR A 15 6.23 7.66 -12.74
CA TYR A 15 6.86 7.69 -11.43
C TYR A 15 8.33 7.31 -11.60
N GLY A 16 9.20 8.32 -11.60
CA GLY A 16 10.65 8.13 -11.53
C GLY A 16 11.12 7.89 -10.10
N SER A 17 10.34 8.36 -9.10
CA SER A 17 10.62 8.16 -7.68
C SER A 17 9.38 7.66 -6.91
N PRO A 18 9.54 6.83 -5.88
CA PRO A 18 8.45 6.48 -4.96
C PRO A 18 7.89 7.68 -4.19
N GLU A 19 8.61 8.80 -4.15
CA GLU A 19 8.15 10.01 -3.49
C GLU A 19 7.00 10.72 -4.21
N GLU A 20 6.80 10.40 -5.48
CA GLU A 20 5.77 11.01 -6.30
C GLU A 20 4.38 10.43 -6.00
N TYR A 21 4.27 9.25 -5.38
CA TYR A 21 2.99 8.70 -4.98
C TYR A 21 2.34 9.54 -3.87
N LYS A 22 1.02 9.69 -3.96
CA LYS A 22 0.25 10.32 -2.89
C LYS A 22 -0.15 9.26 -1.88
N ILE A 23 0.40 9.33 -0.68
CA ILE A 23 0.11 8.37 0.40
C ILE A 23 -0.99 8.95 1.29
N VAL A 24 -2.08 8.21 1.46
CA VAL A 24 -3.22 8.65 2.27
C VAL A 24 -3.56 7.58 3.30
N PHE A 25 -3.68 7.99 4.54
CA PHE A 25 -4.17 7.14 5.61
C PHE A 25 -5.69 7.26 5.68
N ILE A 26 -6.41 6.35 5.02
CA ILE A 26 -7.87 6.37 4.99
C ILE A 26 -8.41 5.65 6.23
N LYS A 27 -8.77 6.49 7.20
CA LYS A 27 -9.50 6.18 8.43
C LYS A 27 -8.74 5.27 9.42
N LYS A 28 -8.62 5.78 10.64
CA LYS A 28 -7.94 5.16 11.79
C LYS A 28 -8.52 3.80 12.22
N ASP A 29 -9.68 3.43 11.70
CA ASP A 29 -10.42 2.20 12.01
C ASP A 29 -10.01 0.99 11.15
N GLN A 30 -9.42 1.18 9.98
CA GLN A 30 -9.10 0.08 9.05
C GLN A 30 -7.63 -0.32 8.99
N CYS A 31 -6.73 0.44 9.65
CA CYS A 31 -5.30 0.14 9.73
C CYS A 31 -4.67 -0.10 8.35
N GLU A 32 -5.11 0.72 7.39
CA GLU A 32 -4.75 0.64 5.99
C GLU A 32 -4.27 2.01 5.50
N ILE A 33 -3.19 2.01 4.73
CA ILE A 33 -2.65 3.17 4.04
C ILE A 33 -2.80 2.94 2.55
N ASP A 34 -3.46 3.86 1.88
CA ASP A 34 -3.63 3.83 0.43
C ASP A 34 -2.49 4.53 -0.28
N ILE A 35 -2.01 3.88 -1.33
CA ILE A 35 -1.04 4.43 -2.27
C ILE A 35 -1.82 4.94 -3.47
N LEU A 36 -1.97 6.25 -3.58
CA LEU A 36 -2.74 6.92 -4.62
C LEU A 36 -1.87 7.41 -5.78
N CYS A 37 -2.50 7.48 -6.94
CA CYS A 37 -1.97 8.13 -8.12
C CYS A 37 -1.82 9.64 -7.88
N ALA A 38 -0.69 10.20 -8.32
CA ALA A 38 -0.42 11.64 -8.21
C ALA A 38 -1.32 12.50 -9.12
N ASN A 39 -1.90 11.91 -10.16
CA ASN A 39 -2.85 12.60 -11.04
C ASN A 39 -4.25 12.62 -10.39
N PRO A 40 -4.77 13.78 -9.98
CA PRO A 40 -6.07 13.88 -9.30
C PRO A 40 -7.25 13.52 -10.21
N ALA A 41 -7.08 13.59 -11.53
CA ALA A 41 -8.09 13.21 -12.52
C ALA A 41 -8.04 11.71 -12.89
N CYS A 42 -7.16 10.93 -12.26
CA CYS A 42 -7.03 9.51 -12.55
C CYS A 42 -8.29 8.73 -12.13
N HIS A 43 -8.82 7.92 -13.04
CA HIS A 43 -9.99 7.07 -12.74
C HIS A 43 -9.69 5.90 -11.81
N LEU A 44 -8.46 5.35 -11.84
CA LEU A 44 -8.03 4.32 -10.90
C LEU A 44 -7.96 4.84 -9.48
N LYS A 45 -7.48 6.08 -9.30
CA LYS A 45 -7.20 6.77 -8.03
C LYS A 45 -6.21 6.02 -7.13
N GLU A 46 -6.56 4.83 -6.68
CA GLU A 46 -5.76 3.95 -5.82
C GLU A 46 -4.93 3.00 -6.68
N LEU A 47 -3.64 2.90 -6.36
CA LEU A 47 -2.67 2.04 -7.04
C LEU A 47 -2.30 0.83 -6.19
N GLY A 48 -2.46 0.92 -4.87
CA GLY A 48 -2.11 -0.13 -3.92
C GLY A 48 -2.44 0.27 -2.50
N TYR A 49 -2.11 -0.62 -1.57
CA TYR A 49 -2.40 -0.46 -0.15
C TYR A 49 -1.30 -1.05 0.73
N ILE A 50 -1.27 -0.64 1.99
CA ILE A 50 -0.41 -1.18 3.06
C ILE A 50 -1.28 -1.40 4.29
N LYS A 51 -1.49 -2.67 4.64
CA LYS A 51 -2.17 -3.10 5.86
C LYS A 51 -1.18 -3.30 6.99
N PHE A 52 -1.54 -2.82 8.17
CA PHE A 52 -0.71 -2.95 9.36
C PHE A 52 -1.57 -3.18 10.60
N LYS A 53 -0.92 -3.61 11.68
CA LYS A 53 -1.49 -3.75 13.02
C LYS A 53 -0.66 -2.98 14.02
N VAL A 54 -1.31 -2.47 15.06
CA VAL A 54 -0.65 -1.76 16.16
C VAL A 54 -0.77 -2.61 17.43
N ASP A 55 0.38 -3.02 17.97
CA ASP A 55 0.46 -3.66 19.29
C ASP A 55 0.55 -2.58 20.37
N ARG A 56 -0.53 -2.44 21.14
CA ARG A 56 -0.61 -1.47 22.23
C ARG A 56 0.37 -1.76 23.37
N GLY A 57 0.66 -3.04 23.64
CA GLY A 57 1.54 -3.41 24.75
C GLY A 57 2.96 -2.88 24.58
N ASN A 58 3.41 -2.77 23.33
CA ASN A 58 4.76 -2.35 22.99
C ASN A 58 4.85 -1.06 22.15
N ASN A 59 3.71 -0.43 21.84
CA ASN A 59 3.60 0.70 20.91
C ASN A 59 4.31 0.43 19.56
N LYS A 60 4.21 -0.81 19.07
CA LYS A 60 4.88 -1.28 17.85
C LYS A 60 3.86 -1.44 16.73
N VAL A 61 4.26 -1.04 15.53
CA VAL A 61 3.47 -1.27 14.31
C VAL A 61 4.07 -2.44 13.53
N PHE A 62 3.21 -3.36 13.10
CA PHE A 62 3.56 -4.50 12.29
C PHE A 62 2.87 -4.39 10.94
N VAL A 63 3.65 -4.34 9.86
CA VAL A 63 3.09 -4.40 8.50
C VAL A 63 2.66 -5.84 8.23
N GLU A 64 1.40 -6.04 7.91
CA GLU A 64 0.85 -7.35 7.60
C GLU A 64 0.99 -7.69 6.12
N THR A 65 0.63 -6.74 5.26
CA THR A 65 0.64 -6.94 3.82
C THR A 65 0.74 -5.58 3.13
N ALA A 66 1.54 -5.52 2.08
CA ALA A 66 1.62 -4.36 1.21
C ALA A 66 1.63 -4.85 -0.24
N ALA A 67 0.82 -4.23 -1.09
CA ALA A 67 0.75 -4.62 -2.49
C ALA A 67 0.22 -3.49 -3.36
N PHE A 68 0.71 -3.45 -4.60
CA PHE A 68 0.04 -2.73 -5.68
C PHE A 68 -1.10 -3.58 -6.26
N TYR A 69 -2.19 -2.93 -6.64
CA TYR A 69 -3.34 -3.61 -7.22
C TYR A 69 -3.01 -4.22 -8.59
N PRO A 70 -3.64 -5.37 -8.94
CA PRO A 70 -3.37 -6.09 -10.17
C PRO A 70 -3.38 -5.23 -11.44
N PRO A 71 -4.32 -4.28 -11.66
CA PRO A 71 -4.31 -3.45 -12.86
C PRO A 71 -3.03 -2.63 -13.03
N TYR A 72 -2.47 -2.09 -11.93
CA TYR A 72 -1.23 -1.33 -11.96
C TYR A 72 -0.02 -2.24 -12.19
N VAL A 73 -0.01 -3.43 -11.56
CA VAL A 73 1.06 -4.42 -11.74
C VAL A 73 1.09 -4.95 -13.17
N THR A 74 -0.05 -5.39 -13.70
CA THR A 74 -0.18 -5.92 -15.06
C THR A 74 0.23 -4.87 -16.09
N TRP A 75 -0.21 -3.61 -15.94
CA TRP A 75 0.17 -2.52 -16.85
C TRP A 75 1.69 -2.35 -16.94
N ASN A 76 2.38 -2.30 -15.81
CA ASN A 76 3.83 -2.13 -15.79
C ASN A 76 4.58 -3.38 -16.26
N ALA A 77 4.08 -4.58 -15.94
CA ALA A 77 4.66 -5.84 -16.44
C ALA A 77 4.60 -5.94 -17.98
N THR A 78 3.52 -5.45 -18.60
CA THR A 78 3.41 -5.40 -20.06
C THR A 78 4.38 -4.38 -20.68
N ARG A 79 4.63 -3.24 -20.04
CA ARG A 79 5.53 -2.18 -20.55
C ARG A 79 7.01 -2.49 -20.40
N LEU A 80 7.42 -2.95 -19.21
CA LEU A 80 8.83 -3.09 -18.83
C LEU A 80 9.34 -4.53 -18.95
N GLY A 81 8.44 -5.49 -19.14
CA GLY A 81 8.71 -6.90 -18.90
C GLY A 81 8.44 -7.27 -17.45
N ARG A 82 7.97 -8.51 -17.23
CA ARG A 82 7.48 -8.97 -15.93
C ARG A 82 8.51 -8.87 -14.82
N GLU A 83 9.74 -9.33 -15.05
CA GLU A 83 10.76 -9.36 -14.01
C GLU A 83 11.19 -7.96 -13.58
N ASP A 84 11.45 -7.07 -14.52
CA ASP A 84 11.91 -5.70 -14.23
C ASP A 84 10.81 -4.87 -13.58
N ALA A 85 9.57 -5.03 -14.04
CA ALA A 85 8.42 -4.38 -13.43
C ALA A 85 8.24 -4.81 -11.98
N LEU A 86 8.30 -6.11 -11.69
CA LEU A 86 8.12 -6.62 -10.32
C LEU A 86 9.24 -6.15 -9.39
N LYS A 87 10.51 -6.16 -9.85
CA LYS A 87 11.64 -5.62 -9.08
C LYS A 87 11.46 -4.13 -8.76
N LEU A 88 11.01 -3.34 -9.73
CA LEU A 88 10.81 -1.90 -9.54
C LEU A 88 9.61 -1.61 -8.63
N LEU A 89 8.49 -2.33 -8.81
CA LEU A 89 7.32 -2.25 -7.93
C LEU A 89 7.69 -2.61 -6.49
N GLU A 90 8.43 -3.70 -6.28
CA GLU A 90 8.88 -4.11 -4.93
C GLU A 90 9.80 -3.04 -4.31
N SER A 91 10.75 -2.51 -5.09
CA SER A 91 11.65 -1.45 -4.63
C SER A 91 10.89 -0.19 -4.20
N HIS A 92 9.91 0.25 -5.00
CA HIS A 92 9.08 1.40 -4.66
C HIS A 92 8.26 1.14 -3.40
N LEU A 93 7.67 -0.05 -3.28
CA LEU A 93 6.85 -0.41 -2.12
C LEU A 93 7.69 -0.43 -0.83
N ARG A 94 8.88 -1.05 -0.88
CA ARG A 94 9.82 -1.09 0.25
C ARG A 94 10.23 0.32 0.68
N TYR A 95 10.55 1.18 -0.28
CA TYR A 95 10.88 2.57 0.02
C TYR A 95 9.72 3.31 0.71
N ILE A 96 8.49 3.14 0.23
CA ILE A 96 7.32 3.77 0.84
C ILE A 96 7.18 3.33 2.30
N ILE A 97 7.28 2.02 2.56
CA ILE A 97 7.19 1.44 3.91
C ILE A 97 8.30 1.95 4.82
N GLU A 98 9.54 2.00 4.35
CA GLU A 98 10.70 2.31 5.21
C GLU A 98 10.95 3.81 5.39
N LYS A 99 10.61 4.63 4.40
CA LYS A 99 11.05 6.05 4.33
C LYS A 99 9.92 7.05 4.33
N ARG A 100 8.74 6.71 3.81
CA ARG A 100 7.64 7.67 3.62
C ARG A 100 6.60 7.61 4.73
N ILE A 101 6.54 6.50 5.46
CA ILE A 101 5.56 6.28 6.51
C ILE A 101 6.22 6.53 7.87
N ASP A 102 5.67 7.49 8.62
CA ASP A 102 6.04 7.72 10.01
C ASP A 102 5.25 6.76 10.91
N TRP A 103 5.81 5.57 11.13
CA TRP A 103 5.22 4.54 11.98
C TRP A 103 5.08 4.96 13.44
N LYS A 104 5.92 5.88 13.94
CA LYS A 104 5.82 6.37 15.32
C LYS A 104 4.57 7.22 15.47
N LYS A 105 4.36 8.14 14.53
CA LYS A 105 3.15 8.96 14.50
C LYS A 105 1.90 8.09 14.33
N ILE A 106 1.95 7.05 13.50
CA ILE A 106 0.84 6.10 13.36
C ILE A 106 0.53 5.38 14.66
N ALA A 107 1.54 4.92 15.40
CA ALA A 107 1.36 4.26 16.69
C ALA A 107 0.70 5.19 17.72
N GLU A 108 1.08 6.48 17.73
CA GLU A 108 0.51 7.51 18.61
C GLU A 108 -0.91 7.93 18.19
N ASP A 109 -1.16 8.06 16.89
CA ASP A 109 -2.41 8.59 16.34
C ASP A 109 -3.52 7.55 16.18
N SER A 110 -3.22 6.25 16.21
CA SER A 110 -4.21 5.18 16.03
C SER A 110 -4.98 4.91 17.33
N PRO A 111 -6.21 5.41 17.52
CA PRO A 111 -7.08 4.96 18.60
C PRO A 111 -7.34 3.45 18.48
N SER A 112 -7.84 2.89 19.58
CA SER A 112 -8.08 1.49 19.94
C SER A 112 -8.71 0.52 18.92
N ILE A 113 -8.96 0.92 17.68
CA ILE A 113 -9.81 0.20 16.72
C ILE A 113 -9.04 -0.85 15.91
N CYS A 114 -7.70 -0.75 15.84
CA CYS A 114 -6.84 -1.69 15.11
C CYS A 114 -6.64 -3.06 15.78
N GLU A 115 -7.24 -3.30 16.95
CA GLU A 115 -7.29 -4.63 17.56
C GLU A 115 -8.44 -5.44 16.97
N THR A 116 -8.07 -6.40 16.12
CA THR A 116 -8.91 -7.47 15.58
C THR A 116 -10.02 -7.93 16.54
N LYS A 117 -11.28 -7.71 16.20
CA LYS A 117 -12.38 -8.63 16.54
C LYS A 117 -12.95 -9.23 15.26
N LEU A 118 -12.25 -10.24 14.74
CA LEU A 118 -12.87 -11.29 13.94
C LEU A 118 -12.98 -12.51 14.87
N GLU A 119 -13.86 -12.40 15.87
CA GLU A 119 -14.46 -13.59 16.47
C GLU A 119 -15.48 -14.10 15.44
N VAL A 120 -15.04 -14.94 14.50
CA VAL A 120 -15.98 -15.82 13.80
C VAL A 120 -16.47 -16.78 14.88
N ARG A 121 -17.63 -16.48 15.46
CA ARG A 121 -18.39 -17.48 16.19
C ARG A 121 -18.82 -18.51 15.14
N GLU A 122 -18.09 -19.60 15.04
CA GLU A 122 -18.67 -20.82 14.52
C GLU A 122 -19.83 -21.15 15.45
N THR A 123 -21.05 -20.76 15.05
CA THR A 123 -22.24 -21.36 15.64
C THR A 123 -22.17 -22.82 15.28
N GLU A 124 -21.87 -23.66 16.28
CA GLU A 124 -22.16 -25.08 16.26
C GLU A 124 -23.64 -25.25 15.88
N GLU A 125 -23.92 -25.51 14.60
CA GLU A 125 -25.22 -26.01 14.19
C GLU A 125 -25.35 -27.43 14.74
N SER A 126 -25.99 -27.48 15.89
CA SER A 126 -26.69 -28.65 16.39
C SER A 126 -27.80 -29.01 15.41
N THR A 127 -27.74 -30.18 14.78
CA THR A 127 -28.87 -31.11 14.55
C THR A 127 -28.32 -32.45 14.07
#